data_AF-A0A660RSF2-F1
#
_entry.id   AF-A0A660RSF2-F1
#
_cell.length_a   1.000
_cell.length_b   1.000
_cell.length_c   1.000
_cell.angle_alpha   90.00
_cell.angle_beta   90.00
_cell.angle_gamma   90.00
#
_symmetry.space_group_name_H-M   'P 1'
#
loop_
_entity.id
_entity.type
_entity.pdbx_description
1 polymer ?
#
loop_
_entity_poly.entity_id
_entity_poly.type
_entity_poly.pdbx_seq_one_letter_code
_entity_poly.pdbx_strand_id
1 'polypeptide(L)'
;ISINIDPYTQACPFLDEKEGCKIYPDRPTSCRLYPLARYVSKNEKGEKQEIFKIIRETHCKGHYEERPIKIKDYLIEQGLEPYLFYNDLWGEIVIKRKKIANTPLTGDVLDLIFLVAYDLPELRKSLKNGDLEDFPPVDPNLPDEKLLEVGLKYIKDVILSEKYLI
;
A
#
# COMPACT_ATOMS: atom_id res chain seq x y z
N ILE A 1 0.12 12.11 -12.28
CA ILE A 1 1.07 12.91 -11.48
C ILE A 1 2.46 12.69 -12.09
N SER A 2 2.98 13.69 -12.81
CA SER A 2 4.38 13.66 -13.27
C SER A 2 5.23 14.28 -12.17
N ILE A 3 6.32 13.62 -11.80
CA ILE A 3 7.30 14.22 -10.88
C ILE A 3 7.96 15.37 -11.66
N ASN A 4 8.06 16.55 -11.05
CA ASN A 4 8.70 17.74 -11.65
C ASN A 4 10.22 17.56 -11.69
N ILE A 5 10.70 16.67 -12.57
CA ILE A 5 12.11 16.35 -12.77
C ILE A 5 12.80 17.56 -13.42
N ASP A 6 14.02 17.86 -12.97
CA ASP A 6 14.84 18.91 -13.58
C ASP A 6 15.12 18.56 -15.06
N PRO A 7 14.77 19.43 -16.02
CA PRO A 7 14.82 19.08 -17.44
C PRO A 7 16.24 18.97 -18.02
N TYR A 8 17.26 19.49 -17.33
CA TYR A 8 18.64 19.51 -17.81
C TYR A 8 19.46 18.36 -17.22
N THR A 9 19.33 18.16 -15.92
CA THR A 9 20.08 17.17 -15.14
C THR A 9 19.33 15.84 -15.00
N GLN A 10 18.02 15.83 -15.28
CA GLN A 10 17.10 14.73 -15.00
C GLN A 10 17.05 14.35 -13.51
N ALA A 11 17.45 15.27 -12.63
CA ALA A 11 17.42 15.04 -11.20
C ALA A 11 15.99 15.12 -10.64
N CYS A 12 15.72 14.26 -9.66
CA CYS A 12 14.53 14.35 -8.83
C CYS A 12 14.54 15.68 -8.04
N PRO A 13 13.43 16.44 -7.96
CA PRO A 13 13.39 17.73 -7.24
C PRO A 13 13.63 17.58 -5.72
N PHE A 14 13.52 16.37 -5.20
CA PHE A 14 13.81 16.05 -3.81
C PHE A 14 15.27 15.66 -3.56
N LEU A 15 16.12 15.60 -4.59
CA LEU A 15 17.52 15.25 -4.44
C LEU A 15 18.32 16.48 -3.97
N ASP A 16 18.95 16.37 -2.80
CA ASP A 16 20.02 17.25 -2.36
C ASP A 16 21.37 16.65 -2.76
N GLU A 17 22.29 17.47 -3.25
CA GLU A 17 23.63 17.00 -3.62
C GLU A 17 24.46 16.54 -2.43
N LYS A 18 24.23 17.10 -1.23
CA LYS A 18 25.00 16.77 -0.03
C LYS A 18 24.24 15.79 0.85
N GLU A 19 22.97 16.08 1.12
CA GLU A 19 22.14 15.33 2.06
C GLU A 19 21.42 14.13 1.41
N GLY A 20 21.44 14.01 0.08
CA GLY A 20 20.72 12.97 -0.65
C GLY A 20 19.22 13.24 -0.75
N CYS A 21 18.39 12.19 -0.78
CA CYS A 21 16.95 12.34 -0.98
C CYS A 21 16.26 12.97 0.25
N LYS A 22 15.70 14.17 0.10
CA LYS A 22 15.02 14.93 1.18
C LYS A 22 13.74 14.25 1.68
N ILE A 23 13.15 13.38 0.87
CA ILE A 23 11.97 12.57 1.22
C ILE A 23 12.33 11.09 1.41
N TYR A 24 13.60 10.80 1.70
CA TYR A 24 14.04 9.43 1.98
C TYR A 24 13.22 8.76 3.10
N PRO A 25 12.79 9.47 4.16
CA PRO A 25 11.90 8.92 5.17
C PRO A 25 10.50 8.56 4.67
N ASP A 26 10.09 8.98 3.47
CA ASP A 26 8.79 8.70 2.85
C ASP A 26 8.90 7.73 1.66
N ARG A 27 10.07 7.09 1.49
CA ARG A 27 10.31 6.14 0.40
C ARG A 27 9.32 4.96 0.46
N PRO A 28 8.86 4.46 -0.70
CA PRO A 28 7.85 3.42 -0.76
C PRO A 28 8.37 2.08 -0.22
N THR A 29 7.44 1.17 0.09
CA THR A 29 7.75 -0.17 0.60
C THR A 29 8.76 -0.92 -0.26
N SER A 30 8.67 -0.80 -1.58
CA SER A 30 9.63 -1.41 -2.52
C SER A 30 11.07 -0.95 -2.28
N CYS A 31 11.27 0.35 -2.07
CA CYS A 31 12.58 0.93 -1.78
C CYS A 31 13.11 0.56 -0.39
N ARG A 32 12.22 0.43 0.62
CA ARG A 32 12.60 -0.01 1.98
C ARG A 32 12.96 -1.48 2.05
N LEU A 33 12.25 -2.30 1.29
CA LEU A 33 12.46 -3.74 1.27
C LEU A 33 13.78 -4.09 0.58
N TYR A 34 14.13 -3.42 -0.53
CA TYR A 34 15.37 -3.70 -1.26
C TYR A 34 16.60 -3.71 -0.34
N PRO A 35 17.49 -4.74 -0.42
CA PRO A 35 17.52 -5.83 -1.40
C PRO A 35 16.70 -7.07 -1.01
N LEU A 36 15.92 -7.01 0.06
CA LEU A 36 14.99 -8.07 0.46
C LEU A 36 13.74 -8.05 -0.43
N ALA A 37 13.42 -9.17 -1.05
CA ALA A 37 12.15 -9.41 -1.70
C ALA A 37 11.21 -10.15 -0.75
N ARG A 38 9.97 -9.69 -0.64
CA ARG A 38 8.92 -10.31 0.16
C ARG A 38 7.82 -10.86 -0.73
N TYR A 39 7.44 -12.10 -0.48
CA TYR A 39 6.31 -12.77 -1.13
C TYR A 39 5.31 -13.19 -0.06
N VAL A 40 4.02 -13.01 -0.35
CA VAL A 40 2.93 -13.42 0.54
C VAL A 40 2.04 -14.42 -0.18
N SER A 41 1.78 -15.55 0.47
CA SER A 41 0.82 -16.56 0.03
C SER A 41 -0.09 -16.95 1.18
N LYS A 42 -1.10 -17.77 0.89
CA LYS A 42 -1.89 -18.47 1.91
C LYS A 42 -1.58 -19.96 1.78
N ASN A 43 -1.39 -20.65 2.90
CA ASN A 43 -1.25 -22.11 2.90
C ASN A 43 -2.62 -22.78 2.71
N GLU A 44 -2.63 -24.11 2.69
CA GLU A 44 -3.86 -24.91 2.52
C GLU A 44 -4.92 -24.66 3.61
N LYS A 45 -4.49 -24.23 4.81
CA LYS A 45 -5.36 -23.86 5.93
C LYS A 45 -5.85 -22.40 5.86
N GLY A 46 -5.45 -21.66 4.83
CA GLY A 46 -5.76 -20.24 4.66
C GLY A 46 -4.89 -19.30 5.51
N GLU A 47 -3.89 -19.81 6.22
CA GLU A 47 -2.97 -19.02 7.03
C GLU A 47 -1.97 -18.29 6.13
N LYS A 48 -1.65 -17.05 6.49
CA LYS A 48 -0.68 -16.23 5.77
C LYS A 48 0.72 -16.84 5.90
N GLN A 49 1.40 -17.00 4.78
CA GLN A 49 2.79 -17.42 4.71
C GLN A 49 3.62 -16.30 4.06
N GLU A 50 4.73 -15.96 4.70
CA GLU A 50 5.67 -14.96 4.21
C GLU A 50 6.98 -15.64 3.82
N ILE A 51 7.43 -15.38 2.59
CA ILE A 51 8.68 -15.90 2.05
C ILE A 51 9.55 -14.70 1.72
N PHE A 52 10.76 -14.69 2.25
CA PHE A 52 11.75 -13.67 1.97
C PHE A 52 12.88 -14.23 1.13
N LYS A 53 13.32 -13.46 0.15
CA LYS A 53 14.50 -13.76 -0.67
C LYS A 53 15.42 -12.54 -0.69
N ILE A 54 16.71 -12.76 -0.81
CA ILE A 54 17.68 -11.66 -0.97
C ILE A 54 18.01 -11.56 -2.44
N ILE A 55 17.76 -10.41 -3.04
CA ILE A 55 18.25 -10.06 -4.38
C ILE A 55 19.73 -9.75 -4.23
N ARG A 56 20.57 -10.32 -5.09
CA ARG A 56 22.02 -10.07 -5.10
C ARG A 56 22.43 -9.49 -6.43
N GLU A 57 22.82 -8.23 -6.41
CA GLU A 57 23.31 -7.50 -7.58
C GLU A 57 24.69 -6.94 -7.27
N THR A 58 25.59 -6.96 -8.26
CA THR A 58 27.00 -6.56 -8.07
C THR A 58 27.17 -5.10 -7.66
N HIS A 59 26.20 -4.24 -7.98
CA HIS A 59 26.19 -2.85 -7.56
C HIS A 59 25.68 -2.63 -6.12
N CYS A 60 25.04 -3.63 -5.50
CA CYS A 60 24.55 -3.53 -4.12
C CYS A 60 25.70 -3.78 -3.13
N LYS A 61 26.46 -2.72 -2.84
CA LYS A 61 27.66 -2.79 -2.01
C LYS A 61 27.39 -3.21 -0.55
N GLY A 62 26.16 -2.99 -0.06
CA GLY A 62 25.76 -3.39 1.29
C GLY A 62 25.86 -4.90 1.56
N HIS A 63 25.88 -5.75 0.52
CA HIS A 63 26.10 -7.18 0.69
C HIS A 63 27.52 -7.55 1.15
N TYR A 64 28.48 -6.63 1.03
CA TYR A 64 29.88 -6.84 1.41
C TYR A 64 30.22 -6.20 2.77
N GLU A 65 29.25 -5.60 3.45
CA GLU A 65 29.45 -5.06 4.80
C GLU A 65 29.50 -6.18 5.85
N GLU A 66 30.35 -6.03 6.85
CA GLU A 66 30.45 -6.96 8.00
C GLU A 66 29.34 -6.70 9.03
N ARG A 67 28.09 -6.59 8.56
CA ARG A 67 26.91 -6.27 9.36
C ARG A 67 25.79 -7.28 9.13
N PRO A 68 25.84 -8.46 9.77
CA PRO A 68 24.74 -9.41 9.70
C PRO A 68 23.51 -8.85 10.42
N ILE A 69 22.33 -9.00 9.82
CA ILE A 69 21.05 -8.58 10.38
C ILE A 69 19.98 -9.65 10.13
N LYS A 70 19.09 -9.88 11.10
CA LYS A 70 17.93 -10.77 10.90
C LYS A 70 16.85 -10.01 10.16
N ILE A 71 16.05 -10.72 9.35
CA ILE A 71 14.95 -10.13 8.60
C ILE A 71 14.01 -9.31 9.51
N LYS A 72 13.61 -9.85 10.67
CA LYS A 72 12.75 -9.13 11.61
C LYS A 72 13.32 -7.78 12.05
N ASP A 73 14.62 -7.73 12.30
CA ASP A 73 15.31 -6.54 12.81
C ASP A 73 15.49 -5.54 11.64
N TYR A 74 15.74 -6.04 10.43
CA TYR A 74 15.76 -5.24 9.21
C TYR A 74 14.41 -4.57 8.92
N LEU A 75 13.29 -5.29 9.08
CA LEU A 75 11.95 -4.72 8.85
C LEU A 75 11.67 -3.56 9.83
N ILE A 76 12.05 -3.72 11.10
CA ILE A 76 11.91 -2.68 12.12
C ILE A 76 12.82 -1.49 11.80
N GLU A 77 14.10 -1.73 11.50
CA GLU A 77 15.08 -0.70 11.14
C GLU A 77 14.64 0.12 9.91
N GLN A 78 14.01 -0.53 8.93
CA GLN A 78 13.49 0.13 7.74
C GLN A 78 12.09 0.77 7.94
N GLY A 79 11.49 0.64 9.12
CA GLY A 79 10.16 1.17 9.44
C GLY A 79 9.04 0.56 8.59
N LEU A 80 9.13 -0.73 8.26
CA LEU A 80 8.26 -1.39 7.29
C LEU A 80 6.91 -1.85 7.85
N GLU A 81 6.78 -2.04 9.17
CA GLU A 81 5.59 -2.62 9.79
C GLU A 81 4.26 -1.95 9.38
N PRO A 82 4.09 -0.61 9.48
CA PRO A 82 2.83 0.02 9.07
C PRO A 82 2.57 -0.18 7.57
N TYR A 83 3.59 -0.07 6.73
CA TYR A 83 3.43 -0.23 5.29
C TYR A 83 3.06 -1.66 4.89
N LEU A 84 3.69 -2.67 5.51
CA LEU A 84 3.37 -4.07 5.26
C LEU A 84 1.94 -4.40 5.66
N PHE A 85 1.43 -3.80 6.75
CA PHE A 85 0.04 -3.94 7.15
C PHE A 85 -0.94 -3.48 6.05
N TYR A 86 -0.77 -2.26 5.52
CA TYR A 86 -1.63 -1.75 4.45
C TYR A 86 -1.44 -2.50 3.13
N ASN A 87 -0.20 -2.88 2.79
CA ASN A 87 0.06 -3.68 1.60
C ASN A 87 -0.60 -5.06 1.67
N ASP A 88 -0.65 -5.68 2.86
CA ASP A 88 -1.29 -6.97 3.04
C ASP A 88 -2.82 -6.84 2.89
N LEU A 89 -3.43 -5.79 3.45
CA LEU A 89 -4.85 -5.48 3.23
C LEU A 89 -5.16 -5.26 1.74
N TRP A 90 -4.33 -4.47 1.05
CA TRP A 90 -4.48 -4.26 -0.39
C TRP A 90 -4.29 -5.56 -1.19
N GLY A 91 -3.32 -6.40 -0.79
CA GLY A 91 -3.10 -7.72 -1.38
C GLY A 91 -4.33 -8.61 -1.32
N GLU A 92 -5.09 -8.58 -0.21
CA GLU A 92 -6.36 -9.30 -0.10
C GLU A 92 -7.41 -8.80 -1.09
N ILE A 93 -7.51 -7.48 -1.28
CA ILE A 93 -8.39 -6.86 -2.29
C ILE A 93 -8.00 -7.32 -3.69
N VAL A 94 -6.71 -7.28 -4.04
CA VAL A 94 -6.20 -7.73 -5.34
C VAL A 94 -6.49 -9.21 -5.58
N ILE A 95 -6.26 -10.07 -4.58
CA ILE A 95 -6.57 -11.50 -4.66
C ILE A 95 -8.07 -11.73 -4.87
N LYS A 96 -8.93 -11.00 -4.15
CA LYS A 96 -10.39 -11.11 -4.29
C LYS A 96 -10.83 -10.62 -5.66
N ARG A 97 -10.36 -9.47 -6.12
CA ARG A 97 -10.62 -8.93 -7.47
C ARG A 97 -10.21 -9.90 -8.57
N LYS A 98 -9.06 -10.59 -8.41
CA LYS A 98 -8.57 -11.60 -9.36
C LYS A 98 -9.51 -12.81 -9.48
N LYS A 99 -10.16 -13.23 -8.39
CA LYS A 99 -11.13 -14.36 -8.43
C LYS A 99 -12.37 -14.04 -9.28
N ILE A 100 -12.72 -12.76 -9.39
CA ILE A 100 -13.86 -12.27 -10.17
C ILE A 100 -13.39 -11.48 -11.41
N ALA A 101 -12.23 -11.80 -11.96
CA ALA A 101 -11.62 -11.06 -13.06
C ALA A 101 -12.55 -10.84 -14.27
N ASN A 102 -13.41 -11.83 -14.56
CA ASN A 102 -14.35 -11.80 -15.68
C ASN A 102 -15.61 -10.97 -15.43
N THR A 103 -15.82 -10.48 -14.22
CA THR A 103 -16.91 -9.55 -13.88
C THR A 103 -16.35 -8.12 -13.94
N PRO A 104 -16.80 -7.28 -14.89
CA PRO A 104 -16.45 -5.87 -14.92
C PRO A 104 -17.01 -5.15 -13.69
N LEU A 105 -16.30 -4.14 -13.20
CA LEU A 105 -16.85 -3.20 -12.22
C LEU A 105 -17.51 -2.05 -12.98
N THR A 106 -18.66 -1.58 -12.48
CA THR A 106 -19.33 -0.40 -13.04
C THR A 106 -18.53 0.88 -12.75
N GLY A 107 -18.84 1.97 -13.46
CA GLY A 107 -18.23 3.28 -13.21
C GLY A 107 -18.42 3.73 -11.76
N ASP A 108 -19.66 3.66 -11.26
CA ASP A 108 -20.00 4.05 -9.88
C ASP A 108 -19.20 3.25 -8.83
N VAL A 109 -18.97 1.95 -9.08
CA VAL A 109 -18.15 1.12 -8.19
C VAL A 109 -16.68 1.53 -8.24
N LEU A 110 -16.15 1.89 -9.41
CA LEU A 110 -14.78 2.37 -9.54
C LEU A 110 -14.60 3.73 -8.85
N ASP A 111 -15.57 4.63 -9.00
CA ASP A 111 -15.58 5.94 -8.34
C ASP A 111 -15.66 5.78 -6.82
N LEU A 112 -16.47 4.84 -6.32
CA LEU A 112 -16.54 4.52 -4.90
C LEU A 112 -15.21 3.93 -4.39
N ILE A 113 -14.57 3.02 -5.11
CA ILE A 113 -13.23 2.51 -4.76
C ILE A 113 -12.22 3.66 -4.73
N PHE A 114 -12.30 4.58 -5.70
CA PHE A 114 -11.42 5.74 -5.76
C PHE A 114 -11.59 6.65 -4.54
N LEU A 115 -12.83 7.04 -4.23
CA LEU A 115 -13.18 7.82 -3.05
C LEU A 115 -12.62 7.19 -1.77
N VAL A 116 -12.84 5.89 -1.61
CA VAL A 116 -12.56 5.19 -0.35
C VAL A 116 -11.06 4.90 -0.14
N ALA A 117 -10.30 4.68 -1.21
CA ALA A 117 -8.87 4.32 -1.13
C ALA A 117 -7.90 5.45 -1.46
N TYR A 118 -8.33 6.49 -2.18
CA TYR A 118 -7.43 7.52 -2.72
C TYR A 118 -7.86 8.96 -2.38
N ASP A 119 -9.12 9.22 -2.02
CA ASP A 119 -9.61 10.56 -1.68
C ASP A 119 -10.21 10.61 -0.27
N LEU A 120 -9.36 10.41 0.74
CA LEU A 120 -9.75 10.48 2.15
C LEU A 120 -10.37 11.83 2.54
N PRO A 121 -9.89 12.99 2.06
CA PRO A 121 -10.53 14.27 2.35
C PRO A 121 -11.99 14.33 1.88
N GLU A 122 -12.29 13.84 0.67
CA GLU A 122 -13.66 13.81 0.18
C GLU A 122 -14.49 12.76 0.91
N LEU A 123 -13.93 11.57 1.17
CA LEU A 123 -14.58 10.54 1.98
C LEU A 123 -15.05 11.10 3.34
N ARG A 124 -14.21 11.90 4.02
CA ARG A 124 -14.59 12.56 5.29
C ARG A 124 -15.80 13.48 5.13
N LYS A 125 -15.91 14.21 4.02
CA LYS A 125 -17.07 15.08 3.76
C LYS A 125 -18.32 14.24 3.54
N SER A 126 -18.25 13.22 2.69
CA SER A 126 -19.37 12.31 2.42
C SER A 126 -19.89 11.64 3.71
N LEU A 127 -18.99 11.22 4.60
CA LEU A 127 -19.37 10.65 5.90
C LEU A 127 -20.06 11.67 6.83
N LYS A 128 -19.62 12.93 6.83
CA LYS A 128 -20.25 13.99 7.64
C LYS A 128 -21.65 14.36 7.13
N ASN A 129 -21.85 14.28 5.83
CA ASN A 129 -23.14 14.57 5.18
C ASN A 129 -24.12 13.39 5.26
N GLY A 130 -23.62 12.17 5.48
CA GLY A 130 -24.42 10.95 5.45
C GLY A 130 -24.67 10.40 4.04
N ASP A 131 -23.78 10.71 3.09
CA ASP A 131 -23.95 10.37 1.66
C ASP A 131 -23.63 8.89 1.35
N LEU A 132 -23.16 8.12 2.33
CA LEU A 132 -22.67 6.74 2.16
C LEU A 132 -23.50 5.75 2.98
N GLU A 133 -24.59 5.24 2.40
CA GLU A 133 -25.56 4.37 3.10
C GLU A 133 -24.97 3.03 3.61
N ASP A 134 -24.17 2.36 2.79
CA ASP A 134 -23.61 1.03 3.11
C ASP A 134 -22.25 1.09 3.83
N PHE A 135 -21.68 2.28 4.00
CA PHE A 135 -20.37 2.43 4.61
C PHE A 135 -20.44 2.24 6.13
N PRO A 136 -19.50 1.50 6.76
CA PRO A 136 -19.55 1.23 8.19
C PRO A 136 -19.55 2.53 9.01
N PRO A 137 -20.35 2.61 10.10
CA PRO A 137 -20.37 3.80 10.94
C PRO A 137 -18.99 4.02 11.56
N VAL A 138 -18.39 5.18 11.27
CA VAL A 138 -17.04 5.54 11.70
C VAL A 138 -16.99 7.04 12.00
N ASP A 139 -16.14 7.44 12.95
CA ASP A 139 -15.85 8.86 13.19
C ASP A 139 -15.11 9.46 11.97
N PRO A 140 -15.69 10.47 11.28
CA PRO A 140 -15.04 11.13 10.16
C PRO A 140 -13.77 11.91 10.53
N ASN A 141 -13.38 11.97 11.81
CA ASN A 141 -12.17 12.64 12.30
C ASN A 141 -11.06 11.68 12.73
N LEU A 142 -11.20 10.37 12.46
CA LEU A 142 -10.10 9.40 12.66
C LEU A 142 -8.82 9.85 11.93
N PRO A 143 -7.61 9.46 12.36
CA PRO A 143 -6.40 9.65 11.55
C PRO A 143 -6.52 9.03 10.15
N ASP A 144 -5.84 9.59 9.14
CA ASP A 144 -5.93 9.14 7.74
C ASP A 144 -5.65 7.64 7.59
N GLU A 145 -4.66 7.12 8.29
CA GLU A 145 -4.29 5.70 8.26
C GLU A 145 -5.43 4.81 8.76
N LYS A 146 -6.14 5.24 9.81
CA LYS A 146 -7.27 4.49 10.37
C LYS A 146 -8.52 4.61 9.50
N LEU A 147 -8.76 5.77 8.91
CA LEU A 147 -9.85 5.94 7.95
C LEU A 147 -9.61 5.08 6.70
N LEU A 148 -8.37 5.07 6.18
CA LEU A 148 -7.96 4.21 5.08
C LEU A 148 -8.12 2.73 5.43
N GLU A 149 -7.72 2.30 6.64
CA GLU A 149 -7.91 0.91 7.08
C GLU A 149 -9.37 0.47 6.99
N VAL A 150 -10.31 1.32 7.44
CA VAL A 150 -11.75 1.07 7.34
C VAL A 150 -12.18 1.02 5.88
N GLY A 151 -11.72 1.96 5.06
CA GLY A 151 -12.01 2.01 3.64
C GLY A 151 -11.55 0.77 2.87
N LEU A 152 -10.33 0.30 3.12
CA LEU A 152 -9.80 -0.92 2.48
C LEU A 152 -10.60 -2.16 2.91
N LYS A 153 -11.00 -2.25 4.18
CA LYS A 153 -11.89 -3.35 4.64
C LYS A 153 -13.26 -3.25 3.97
N TYR A 154 -13.82 -2.05 3.83
CA TYR A 154 -15.09 -1.84 3.11
C TYR A 154 -15.00 -2.29 1.64
N ILE A 155 -13.93 -1.93 0.92
CA ILE A 155 -13.70 -2.40 -0.45
C ILE A 155 -13.66 -3.93 -0.48
N LYS A 156 -12.87 -4.53 0.42
CA LYS A 156 -12.68 -5.97 0.48
C LYS A 156 -13.98 -6.71 0.79
N ASP A 157 -14.69 -6.29 1.82
CA ASP A 157 -15.78 -7.07 2.42
C ASP A 157 -17.14 -6.74 1.80
N VAL A 158 -17.35 -5.51 1.37
CA VAL A 158 -18.65 -5.01 0.87
C VAL A 158 -18.62 -4.78 -0.64
N ILE A 159 -17.74 -3.92 -1.16
CA ILE A 159 -17.74 -3.57 -2.59
C ILE A 159 -17.42 -4.77 -3.48
N LEU A 160 -16.46 -5.61 -3.09
CA LEU A 160 -16.13 -6.82 -3.85
C LEU A 160 -17.00 -8.03 -3.47
N SER A 161 -18.13 -7.82 -2.77
CA SER A 161 -19.13 -8.87 -2.51
C SER A 161 -20.12 -8.98 -3.67
N GLU A 162 -20.91 -10.06 -3.68
CA GLU A 162 -21.89 -10.34 -4.75
C GLU A 162 -22.91 -9.20 -4.95
N LYS A 163 -23.21 -8.38 -3.93
CA LYS A 163 -24.17 -7.27 -3.99
C LYS A 163 -23.83 -6.21 -5.05
N TYR A 164 -22.55 -5.90 -5.25
CA TYR A 164 -22.08 -4.83 -6.16
C TYR A 164 -21.56 -5.36 -7.50
N LEU A 165 -21.66 -6.68 -7.72
CA LEU A 165 -21.16 -7.37 -8.91
C LEU A 165 -22.29 -7.77 -9.87
N ILE A 166 -23.53 -7.37 -9.57
CA ILE A 166 -24.76 -7.66 -10.32
C ILE A 166 -25.31 -6.36 -10.89
#